data_AF-A0A2I0MAN8-F1
#
_entry.id   AF-A0A2I0MAN8-F1
#
_cell.length_a   1.000
_cell.length_b   1.000
_cell.length_c   1.000
_cell.angle_alpha   90.00
_cell.angle_beta   90.00
_cell.angle_gamma   90.00
#
_symmetry.space_group_name_H-M   'P 1'
#
loop_
_entity.id
_entity.type
_entity.pdbx_description
1 polymer ?
#
loop_
_entity_poly.entity_id
_entity_poly.type
_entity_poly.pdbx_seq_one_letter_code
_entity_poly.pdbx_strand_id
1 'polypeptide(L)'
;MYQHDVSQTLLKATLDSVVEECVSFVGVDINICSEILLRHIAGLNANRAKNIIEWREKNGPFINREQLKEVKGLGPKSFQQCAGFIRFNQEYIKTFCSNKKNELGSREFLTKTGAQGKKKSKPTPYASRQPNPLDQTCIHPESYNIATRFLSLIGGNANDIGKSDMQQKVNAVIQKEGLEGTAKRLNTTVHTLQLIIDGLTQPEGFDIRTDFDKPDFKRSIVCLEDLSVGTVLTGKVENATPFGVFVDIGVGKAGLIPVRNITEAKLSKVKKRRSLGLGPGERVEVKVLNVDIPRLRITLDLIRVL
;
A
#
# COMPACT_ATOMS: atom_id res chain seq x y z
N MET A 1 9.40 -12.60 -21.47
CA MET A 1 9.01 -13.24 -22.74
C MET A 1 9.15 -14.78 -22.73
N TYR A 2 9.69 -15.42 -21.67
CA TYR A 2 9.90 -16.90 -21.62
C TYR A 2 9.26 -17.57 -20.38
N GLN A 3 8.21 -16.98 -19.81
CA GLN A 3 7.59 -17.50 -18.58
C GLN A 3 6.92 -18.88 -18.75
N HIS A 4 6.67 -19.30 -19.99
CA HIS A 4 6.09 -20.61 -20.29
C HIS A 4 7.15 -21.72 -20.33
N ASP A 5 8.44 -21.35 -20.43
CA ASP A 5 9.56 -22.29 -20.50
C ASP A 5 10.14 -22.63 -19.13
N VAL A 6 9.61 -22.02 -18.06
CA VAL A 6 9.98 -22.31 -16.68
C VAL A 6 8.95 -23.24 -16.02
N SER A 7 9.39 -23.92 -14.96
CA SER A 7 8.50 -24.75 -14.12
C SER A 7 7.33 -23.92 -13.60
N GLN A 8 6.12 -24.25 -14.04
CA GLN A 8 4.91 -23.50 -13.71
C GLN A 8 4.60 -23.53 -12.20
N THR A 9 4.93 -24.64 -11.53
CA THR A 9 4.75 -24.76 -10.08
C THR A 9 5.68 -23.81 -9.33
N LEU A 10 6.96 -23.75 -9.73
CA LEU A 10 7.94 -22.86 -9.12
C LEU A 10 7.59 -21.41 -9.41
N LEU A 11 7.25 -21.09 -10.66
CA LEU A 11 6.82 -19.77 -11.08
C LEU A 11 5.65 -19.29 -10.22
N LYS A 12 4.59 -20.09 -10.10
CA LYS A 12 3.42 -19.76 -9.28
C LYS A 12 3.78 -19.54 -7.82
N ALA A 13 4.59 -20.41 -7.21
CA ALA A 13 5.01 -20.26 -5.82
C ALA A 13 5.81 -18.96 -5.61
N THR A 14 6.72 -18.62 -6.53
CA THR A 14 7.48 -17.38 -6.47
C THR A 14 6.57 -16.15 -6.63
N LEU A 15 5.64 -16.17 -7.59
CA LEU A 15 4.66 -15.09 -7.76
C LEU A 15 3.78 -14.93 -6.53
N ASP A 16 3.25 -16.02 -5.98
CA ASP A 16 2.41 -16.00 -4.78
C ASP A 16 3.18 -15.40 -3.58
N SER A 17 4.46 -15.75 -3.43
CA SER A 17 5.34 -15.19 -2.39
C SER A 17 5.55 -13.68 -2.56
N VAL A 18 5.78 -13.22 -3.77
CA VAL A 18 5.96 -11.78 -4.06
C VAL A 18 4.66 -11.01 -3.78
N VAL A 19 3.50 -11.59 -4.12
CA VAL A 19 2.20 -10.99 -3.82
C VAL A 19 1.97 -10.91 -2.31
N GLU A 20 2.27 -11.97 -1.55
CA GLU A 20 2.16 -11.96 -0.09
C GLU A 20 3.04 -10.90 0.56
N GLU A 21 4.28 -10.73 0.08
CA GLU A 21 5.20 -9.69 0.56
C GLU A 21 4.67 -8.29 0.27
N CYS A 22 4.21 -8.04 -0.96
CA CYS A 22 3.63 -6.74 -1.33
C CYS A 22 2.38 -6.40 -0.51
N VAL A 23 1.49 -7.38 -0.32
CA VAL A 23 0.26 -7.22 0.47
C VAL A 23 0.58 -6.97 1.94
N SER A 24 1.57 -7.66 2.49
CA SER A 24 2.00 -7.48 3.87
C SER A 24 2.64 -6.11 4.10
N PHE A 25 3.39 -5.61 3.13
CA PHE A 25 4.03 -4.31 3.22
C PHE A 25 3.02 -3.15 3.11
N VAL A 26 2.07 -3.25 2.17
CA VAL A 26 1.04 -2.20 1.97
C VAL A 26 -0.07 -2.29 3.01
N GLY A 27 -0.45 -3.48 3.48
CA GLY A 27 -1.66 -3.73 4.25
C GLY A 27 -2.94 -3.61 3.41
N VAL A 28 -4.07 -4.03 3.97
CA VAL A 28 -5.37 -3.99 3.27
C VAL A 28 -6.49 -3.45 4.15
N ASP A 29 -7.47 -2.78 3.55
CA ASP A 29 -8.71 -2.44 4.23
C ASP A 29 -9.68 -3.63 4.21
N ILE A 30 -10.02 -4.19 5.38
CA ILE A 30 -10.90 -5.36 5.49
C ILE A 30 -12.30 -5.13 4.91
N ASN A 31 -12.78 -3.88 4.92
CA ASN A 31 -14.11 -3.50 4.50
C ASN A 31 -14.18 -3.15 3.01
N ILE A 32 -13.08 -3.20 2.27
CA ILE A 32 -13.05 -2.90 0.83
C ILE A 32 -12.38 -4.02 0.05
N CYS A 33 -11.41 -4.70 0.66
CA CYS A 33 -10.61 -5.76 0.09
C CYS A 33 -11.47 -6.90 -0.51
N SER A 34 -11.03 -7.40 -1.66
CA SER A 34 -11.65 -8.54 -2.33
C SER A 34 -11.23 -9.86 -1.67
N GLU A 35 -12.03 -10.91 -1.87
CA GLU A 35 -11.70 -12.25 -1.36
C GLU A 35 -10.32 -12.71 -1.83
N ILE A 36 -9.95 -12.44 -3.09
CA ILE A 36 -8.67 -12.86 -3.67
C ILE A 36 -7.50 -12.22 -2.93
N LEU A 37 -7.58 -10.91 -2.67
CA LEU A 37 -6.50 -10.18 -2.00
C LEU A 37 -6.36 -10.60 -0.53
N LEU A 38 -7.47 -10.93 0.15
CA LEU A 38 -7.45 -11.49 1.52
C LEU A 38 -6.69 -12.83 1.61
N ARG A 39 -6.65 -13.62 0.55
CA ARG A 39 -5.95 -14.93 0.55
C ARG A 39 -4.44 -14.80 0.70
N HIS A 40 -3.88 -13.64 0.33
CA HIS A 40 -2.45 -13.37 0.36
C HIS A 40 -2.01 -12.66 1.65
N ILE A 41 -2.87 -12.58 2.66
CA ILE A 41 -2.51 -12.05 3.98
C ILE A 41 -2.00 -13.21 4.83
N ALA A 42 -0.90 -12.98 5.54
CA ALA A 42 -0.33 -13.93 6.48
C ALA A 42 -1.40 -14.49 7.44
N GLY A 43 -1.52 -15.81 7.50
CA GLY A 43 -2.49 -16.50 8.36
C GLY A 43 -3.90 -16.63 7.78
N LEU A 44 -4.18 -16.08 6.58
CA LEU A 44 -5.43 -16.30 5.86
C LEU A 44 -5.25 -17.32 4.72
N ASN A 45 -6.37 -17.89 4.28
CA ASN A 45 -6.43 -18.81 3.15
C ASN A 45 -7.78 -18.62 2.43
N ALA A 46 -8.01 -19.35 1.33
CA ALA A 46 -9.27 -19.26 0.57
C ALA A 46 -10.53 -19.37 1.43
N ASN A 47 -10.59 -20.36 2.33
CA ASN A 47 -11.76 -20.56 3.19
C ASN A 47 -11.95 -19.43 4.21
N ARG A 48 -10.86 -18.96 4.84
CA ARG A 48 -10.93 -17.86 5.81
C ARG A 48 -11.29 -16.53 5.15
N ALA A 49 -10.73 -16.25 3.98
CA ALA A 49 -11.07 -15.08 3.17
C ALA A 49 -12.56 -15.08 2.82
N LYS A 50 -13.10 -16.22 2.37
CA LYS A 50 -14.54 -16.37 2.11
C LYS A 50 -15.38 -16.11 3.37
N ASN A 51 -15.00 -16.69 4.51
CA ASN A 51 -15.74 -16.49 5.76
C ASN A 51 -15.72 -15.03 6.24
N ILE A 52 -14.65 -14.27 5.97
CA ILE A 52 -14.58 -12.83 6.27
C ILE A 52 -15.61 -12.06 5.43
N ILE A 53 -15.69 -12.34 4.12
CA ILE A 53 -16.66 -11.70 3.22
C ILE A 53 -18.09 -12.05 3.64
N GLU A 54 -18.37 -13.33 3.90
CA GLU A 54 -19.70 -13.78 4.40
C GLU A 54 -20.07 -13.08 5.72
N TRP A 55 -19.10 -12.90 6.63
CA TRP A 55 -19.34 -12.19 7.88
C TRP A 55 -19.67 -10.72 7.62
N ARG A 56 -18.96 -10.05 6.70
CA ARG A 56 -19.18 -8.65 6.31
C ARG A 56 -20.55 -8.45 5.68
N GLU A 57 -20.98 -9.34 4.79
CA GLU A 57 -22.30 -9.29 4.17
C GLU A 57 -23.43 -9.45 5.20
N LYS A 58 -23.23 -10.32 6.20
CA LYS A 58 -24.25 -10.61 7.21
C LYS A 58 -24.33 -9.58 8.34
N ASN A 59 -23.19 -9.11 8.83
CA ASN A 59 -23.13 -8.24 10.02
C ASN A 59 -22.91 -6.76 9.68
N GLY A 60 -22.61 -6.46 8.42
CA GLY A 60 -22.14 -5.16 7.97
C GLY A 60 -20.62 -5.02 8.10
N PRO A 61 -20.10 -3.79 7.96
CA PRO A 61 -18.67 -3.53 8.01
C PRO A 61 -18.11 -3.82 9.41
N PHE A 62 -16.85 -4.27 9.43
CA PHE A 62 -16.06 -4.35 10.65
C PHE A 62 -15.73 -2.95 11.16
N ILE A 63 -15.89 -2.73 12.46
CA ILE A 63 -15.66 -1.48 13.19
C ILE A 63 -14.29 -1.52 13.88
N ASN A 64 -13.83 -2.70 14.29
CA ASN A 64 -12.51 -2.89 14.90
C ASN A 64 -11.95 -4.29 14.62
N ARG A 65 -10.65 -4.46 14.90
CA ARG A 65 -9.94 -5.73 14.71
C ARG A 65 -10.50 -6.86 15.56
N GLU A 66 -10.98 -6.58 16.76
CA GLU A 66 -11.48 -7.60 17.69
C GLU A 66 -12.64 -8.43 17.10
N GLN A 67 -13.47 -7.82 16.24
CA GLN A 67 -14.55 -8.51 15.54
C GLN A 67 -14.06 -9.61 14.58
N LEU A 68 -12.80 -9.58 14.15
CA LEU A 68 -12.22 -10.68 13.37
C LEU A 68 -12.26 -12.01 14.13
N LYS A 69 -12.18 -11.99 15.47
CA LYS A 69 -12.28 -13.20 16.31
C LYS A 69 -13.67 -13.86 16.25
N GLU A 70 -14.69 -13.14 15.80
CA GLU A 70 -16.04 -13.67 15.60
C GLU A 70 -16.21 -14.37 14.24
N VAL A 71 -15.23 -14.24 13.35
CA VAL A 71 -15.26 -14.88 12.03
C VAL A 71 -15.04 -16.38 12.18
N LYS A 72 -15.95 -17.16 11.58
CA LYS A 72 -15.87 -18.62 11.59
C LYS A 72 -14.52 -19.10 11.03
N GLY A 73 -13.83 -19.95 11.78
CA GLY A 73 -12.56 -20.55 11.35
C GLY A 73 -11.34 -19.62 11.48
N LEU A 74 -11.50 -18.40 12.00
CA LEU A 74 -10.40 -17.52 12.38
C LEU A 74 -10.05 -17.74 13.86
N GLY A 75 -9.09 -18.63 14.10
CA GLY A 75 -8.60 -18.91 15.45
C GLY A 75 -7.64 -17.83 15.98
N PRO A 76 -7.25 -17.89 17.26
CA PRO A 76 -6.37 -16.89 17.89
C PRO A 76 -5.01 -16.77 17.20
N LYS A 77 -4.42 -17.88 16.72
CA LYS A 77 -3.16 -17.86 15.96
C LYS A 77 -3.31 -17.14 14.62
N SER A 78 -4.41 -17.41 13.92
CA SER A 78 -4.68 -16.77 12.62
C SER A 78 -4.93 -15.29 12.79
N PHE A 79 -5.68 -14.90 13.83
CA PHE A 79 -5.87 -13.51 14.21
C PHE A 79 -4.54 -12.81 14.51
N GLN A 80 -3.66 -13.42 15.32
CA GLN A 80 -2.34 -12.87 15.61
C GLN A 80 -1.46 -12.72 14.34
N GLN A 81 -1.58 -13.64 13.38
CA GLN A 81 -0.83 -13.55 12.13
C GLN A 81 -1.36 -12.45 11.21
N CYS A 82 -2.67 -12.29 11.09
CA CYS A 82 -3.24 -11.37 10.10
C CYS A 82 -3.47 -9.94 10.62
N ALA A 83 -3.67 -9.75 11.93
CA ALA A 83 -4.19 -8.50 12.46
C ALA A 83 -3.31 -7.27 12.17
N GLY A 84 -1.99 -7.44 12.08
CA GLY A 84 -1.05 -6.34 11.78
C GLY A 84 -1.16 -5.81 10.34
N PHE A 85 -1.66 -6.63 9.42
CA PHE A 85 -1.78 -6.31 7.99
C PHE A 85 -3.18 -5.78 7.62
N ILE A 86 -4.14 -5.89 8.54
CA ILE A 86 -5.51 -5.48 8.32
C ILE A 86 -5.74 -4.09 8.89
N ARG A 87 -6.15 -3.14 8.04
CA ARG A 87 -6.43 -1.75 8.39
C ARG A 87 -7.92 -1.44 8.26
N PHE A 88 -8.31 -0.34 8.88
CA PHE A 88 -9.68 0.12 8.98
C PHE A 88 -9.73 1.59 8.57
N ASN A 89 -10.46 1.90 7.51
CA ASN A 89 -10.72 3.29 7.17
C ASN A 89 -11.68 3.93 8.20
N GLN A 90 -11.12 4.81 9.02
CA GLN A 90 -11.84 5.42 10.13
C GLN A 90 -12.95 6.36 9.67
N GLU A 91 -12.82 7.01 8.52
CA GLU A 91 -13.84 7.88 7.94
C GLU A 91 -15.06 7.07 7.46
N TYR A 92 -14.80 5.95 6.80
CA TYR A 92 -15.84 5.00 6.40
C TYR A 92 -16.62 4.48 7.61
N ILE A 93 -15.91 4.13 8.70
CA ILE A 93 -16.52 3.62 9.93
C ILE A 93 -17.30 4.72 10.67
N LYS A 94 -16.74 5.93 10.79
CA LYS A 94 -17.41 7.09 11.41
C LYS A 94 -18.73 7.40 10.69
N THR A 95 -18.72 7.39 9.36
CA THR A 95 -19.91 7.63 8.53
C THR A 95 -20.96 6.54 8.78
N PHE A 96 -20.56 5.27 8.76
CA PHE A 96 -21.46 4.16 9.02
C PHE A 96 -22.06 4.19 10.43
N CYS A 97 -21.25 4.42 11.46
CA CYS A 97 -21.68 4.49 12.85
C CYS A 97 -22.63 5.67 13.12
N SER A 98 -22.41 6.82 12.46
CA SER A 98 -23.26 8.01 12.60
C SER A 98 -24.64 7.77 11.97
N ASN A 99 -24.67 7.16 10.77
CA ASN A 99 -25.93 6.80 10.11
C ASN A 99 -26.75 5.79 10.92
N LYS A 100 -26.09 4.81 11.55
CA LYS A 100 -26.77 3.81 12.38
C LYS A 100 -27.34 4.39 13.68
N LYS A 101 -26.71 5.43 14.25
CA LYS A 101 -27.26 6.18 15.40
C LYS A 101 -28.54 6.92 15.02
N ASN A 102 -28.61 7.46 13.80
CA ASN A 102 -29.83 8.10 13.29
C ASN A 102 -30.95 7.07 13.04
N GLU A 103 -30.65 5.88 12.53
CA GLU A 103 -31.65 4.82 12.34
C GLU A 103 -32.15 4.20 13.67
N LEU A 104 -31.27 3.98 14.66
CA LEU A 104 -31.66 3.43 15.96
C LEU A 104 -32.46 4.42 16.83
N GLY A 105 -32.41 5.72 16.53
CA GLY A 105 -33.30 6.73 17.11
C GLY A 105 -34.74 6.66 16.61
N SER A 106 -35.03 5.83 15.61
CA SER A 106 -36.32 5.80 14.89
C SER A 106 -37.12 4.49 15.05
N ARG A 107 -36.65 3.54 15.87
CA ARG A 107 -37.33 2.24 16.10
C ARG A 107 -37.43 1.94 17.59
N GLU A 108 -38.49 2.46 18.20
CA GLU A 108 -39.02 1.94 19.45
C GLU A 108 -39.47 0.47 19.30
N PHE A 109 -39.31 -0.25 20.40
CA PHE A 109 -39.60 -1.66 20.59
C PHE A 109 -40.95 -2.11 20.04
N LEU A 110 -40.94 -3.17 19.22
CA LEU A 110 -42.07 -4.08 19.09
C LEU A 110 -41.62 -5.48 19.47
N THR A 111 -41.82 -5.77 20.76
CA THR A 111 -41.85 -7.11 21.33
C THR A 111 -42.85 -7.98 20.58
N LYS A 112 -42.42 -9.12 20.05
CA LYS A 112 -43.31 -10.25 19.77
C LYS A 112 -42.87 -11.46 20.58
N THR A 113 -43.77 -11.84 21.48
CA THR A 113 -43.82 -13.04 22.30
C THR A 113 -44.06 -14.27 21.42
N GLY A 114 -43.40 -15.40 21.71
CA GLY A 114 -43.61 -16.69 21.03
C GLY A 114 -42.59 -17.75 21.48
N ALA A 115 -43.05 -18.96 21.79
CA ALA A 115 -42.47 -19.89 22.76
C ALA A 115 -41.30 -20.81 22.30
N GLN A 116 -40.40 -21.04 23.26
CA GLN A 116 -39.64 -22.25 23.64
C GLN A 116 -39.09 -23.24 22.59
N GLY A 117 -37.75 -23.33 22.57
CA GLY A 117 -36.98 -24.51 22.16
C GLY A 117 -35.56 -24.47 22.76
N LYS A 118 -35.28 -25.31 23.75
CA LYS A 118 -34.03 -25.36 24.54
C LYS A 118 -32.80 -25.75 23.67
N LYS A 119 -31.86 -24.82 23.49
CA LYS A 119 -30.41 -25.10 23.42
C LYS A 119 -29.67 -23.97 24.15
N LYS A 120 -28.93 -24.31 25.21
CA LYS A 120 -28.09 -23.38 25.98
C LYS A 120 -26.93 -22.88 25.10
N SER A 121 -27.14 -21.81 24.36
CA SER A 121 -26.06 -20.94 23.89
C SER A 121 -25.71 -19.98 25.03
N LYS A 122 -24.47 -20.03 25.51
CA LYS A 122 -23.93 -19.01 26.42
C LYS A 122 -24.05 -17.64 25.72
N PRO A 123 -24.45 -16.56 26.41
CA PRO A 123 -24.54 -15.25 25.80
C PRO A 123 -23.11 -14.75 25.58
N THR A 124 -22.63 -14.73 24.33
CA THR A 124 -21.39 -14.04 24.00
C THR A 124 -21.67 -12.54 24.04
N PRO A 125 -21.00 -11.80 24.95
CA PRO A 125 -21.27 -10.38 25.12
C PRO A 125 -20.87 -9.65 23.84
N TYR A 126 -21.69 -8.68 23.43
CA TYR A 126 -21.40 -7.70 22.40
C TYR A 126 -19.96 -7.17 22.58
N ALA A 127 -18.99 -7.74 21.87
CA ALA A 127 -17.62 -7.22 21.85
C ALA A 127 -17.72 -5.77 21.38
N SER A 128 -17.13 -4.86 22.16
CA SER A 128 -17.22 -3.41 22.06
C SER A 128 -17.35 -2.91 20.62
N ARG A 129 -18.54 -2.46 20.21
CA ARG A 129 -18.81 -1.84 18.88
C ARG A 129 -18.23 -0.43 18.76
N GLN A 130 -17.16 -0.13 19.49
CA GLN A 130 -16.50 1.16 19.46
C GLN A 130 -15.32 1.09 18.49
N PRO A 131 -15.17 2.11 17.62
CA PRO A 131 -14.02 2.19 16.73
C PRO A 131 -12.77 2.46 17.55
N ASN A 132 -11.69 1.73 17.26
CA ASN A 132 -10.38 1.97 17.86
C ASN A 132 -9.50 2.74 16.86
N PRO A 133 -9.04 3.97 17.18
CA PRO A 133 -8.20 4.74 16.27
C PRO A 133 -6.89 4.04 15.89
N LEU A 134 -6.37 3.14 16.73
CA LEU A 134 -5.13 2.40 16.41
C LEU A 134 -5.31 1.36 15.29
N ASP A 135 -6.54 0.95 15.00
CA ASP A 135 -6.83 -0.07 13.97
C ASP A 135 -6.57 0.44 12.53
N GLN A 136 -6.42 1.76 12.34
CA GLN A 136 -6.00 2.35 11.06
C GLN A 136 -4.49 2.20 10.80
N THR A 137 -3.70 1.87 11.82
CA THR A 137 -2.23 1.86 11.77
C THR A 137 -1.68 0.43 11.55
N CYS A 138 -0.39 0.31 11.25
CA CYS A 138 0.32 -0.98 11.20
C CYS A 138 0.61 -1.59 12.59
N ILE A 139 0.25 -0.91 13.69
CA ILE A 139 0.53 -1.35 15.04
C ILE A 139 -0.27 -2.62 15.34
N HIS A 140 0.39 -3.71 15.70
CA HIS A 140 -0.29 -4.95 16.02
C HIS A 140 -1.10 -4.84 17.35
N PRO A 141 -2.29 -5.48 17.49
CA PRO A 141 -3.09 -5.44 18.72
C PRO A 141 -2.36 -5.84 20.00
N GLU A 142 -1.38 -6.73 19.90
CA GLU A 142 -0.50 -7.12 21.02
C GLU A 142 0.28 -5.93 21.61
N SER A 143 0.54 -4.91 20.78
CA SER A 143 1.29 -3.71 21.16
C SER A 143 0.39 -2.51 21.53
N TYR A 144 -0.94 -2.65 21.56
CA TYR A 144 -1.86 -1.54 21.88
C TYR A 144 -1.66 -0.96 23.29
N ASN A 145 -1.34 -1.82 24.26
CA ASN A 145 -1.03 -1.37 25.61
C ASN A 145 0.23 -0.48 25.63
N ILE A 146 1.23 -0.81 24.81
CA ILE A 146 2.48 -0.05 24.69
C ILE A 146 2.22 1.25 23.94
N ALA A 147 1.49 1.22 22.84
CA ALA A 147 1.11 2.39 22.06
C ALA A 147 0.31 3.41 22.89
N THR A 148 -0.65 2.94 23.69
CA THR A 148 -1.42 3.81 24.60
C THR A 148 -0.52 4.45 25.67
N ARG A 149 0.41 3.69 26.26
CA ARG A 149 1.39 4.23 27.22
C ARG A 149 2.31 5.26 26.57
N PHE A 150 2.73 5.03 25.32
CA PHE A 150 3.54 5.98 24.56
C PHE A 150 2.76 7.26 24.22
N LEU A 151 1.49 7.15 23.83
CA LEU A 151 0.60 8.30 23.60
C LEU A 151 0.46 9.18 24.85
N SER A 152 0.22 8.56 26.02
CA SER A 152 0.17 9.29 27.29
C SER A 152 1.49 9.97 27.63
N LEU A 153 2.61 9.38 27.22
CA LEU A 153 3.94 9.90 27.49
C LEU A 153 4.27 11.14 26.65
N ILE A 154 3.88 11.14 25.38
CA ILE A 154 4.09 12.28 24.47
C ILE A 154 3.02 13.37 24.64
N GLY A 155 1.99 13.13 25.46
CA GLY A 155 0.82 14.03 25.58
C GLY A 155 -0.01 14.09 24.30
N GLY A 156 -0.07 12.99 23.55
CA GLY A 156 -0.79 12.87 22.29
C GLY A 156 -2.17 12.25 22.48
N ASN A 157 -3.14 12.63 21.65
CA ASN A 157 -4.44 11.98 21.59
C ASN A 157 -4.48 11.01 20.41
N ALA A 158 -5.27 9.94 20.54
CA ALA A 158 -5.52 8.98 19.45
C ALA A 158 -6.21 9.63 18.22
N ASN A 159 -6.86 10.79 18.38
CA ASN A 159 -7.41 11.57 17.27
C ASN A 159 -6.37 12.39 16.49
N ASP A 160 -5.13 12.45 16.95
CA ASP A 160 -4.04 13.23 16.33
C ASP A 160 -3.06 12.35 15.53
N ILE A 161 -3.35 11.05 15.42
CA ILE A 161 -2.58 10.11 14.59
C ILE A 161 -2.43 10.66 13.17
N GLY A 162 -1.21 10.67 12.67
CA GLY A 162 -0.88 11.13 11.32
C GLY A 162 -0.83 12.65 11.11
N LYS A 163 -1.15 13.47 12.12
CA LYS A 163 -1.03 14.94 12.04
C LYS A 163 0.41 15.39 12.34
N SER A 164 0.77 16.57 11.84
CA SER A 164 2.08 17.18 12.10
C SER A 164 2.35 17.43 13.59
N ASP A 165 1.33 17.72 14.40
CA ASP A 165 1.46 17.86 15.87
C ASP A 165 1.97 16.57 16.53
N MET A 166 1.48 15.41 16.09
CA MET A 166 1.95 14.11 16.58
C MET A 166 3.42 13.88 16.24
N GLN A 167 3.82 14.20 15.01
CA GLN A 167 5.22 14.08 14.58
C GLN A 167 6.16 14.96 15.41
N GLN A 168 5.74 16.20 15.70
CA GLN A 168 6.53 17.12 16.54
C GLN A 168 6.69 16.60 17.97
N LYS A 169 5.59 16.11 18.58
CA LYS A 169 5.62 15.53 19.94
C LYS A 169 6.51 14.30 20.02
N VAL A 170 6.42 13.42 19.04
CA VAL A 170 7.27 12.22 18.94
C VAL A 170 8.74 12.62 18.81
N ASN A 171 9.07 13.54 17.89
CA ASN A 171 10.43 14.02 17.70
C ASN A 171 11.01 14.67 18.97
N ALA A 172 10.21 15.44 19.71
CA ALA A 172 10.65 16.06 20.97
C ALA A 172 11.07 15.02 22.02
N VAL A 173 10.32 13.92 22.15
CA VAL A 173 10.66 12.83 23.09
C VAL A 173 11.88 12.04 22.63
N ILE A 174 11.96 11.75 21.32
CA ILE A 174 13.12 11.03 20.76
C ILE A 174 14.41 11.85 20.91
N GLN A 175 14.37 13.16 20.72
CA GLN A 175 15.53 14.03 20.94
C GLN A 175 15.96 14.10 22.41
N LYS A 176 15.01 13.98 23.35
CA LYS A 176 15.29 14.06 24.79
C LYS A 176 15.93 12.79 25.36
N GLU A 177 15.42 11.62 24.97
CA GLU A 177 15.78 10.35 25.63
C GLU A 177 16.31 9.27 24.69
N GLY A 178 16.28 9.54 23.38
CA GLY A 178 16.62 8.56 22.35
C GLY A 178 15.58 7.44 22.23
N LEU A 179 15.75 6.67 21.15
CA LEU A 179 14.88 5.53 20.85
C LEU A 179 15.08 4.40 21.87
N GLU A 180 16.32 4.12 22.26
CA GLU A 180 16.66 3.07 23.23
C GLU A 180 16.18 3.39 24.65
N GLY A 181 16.33 4.63 25.11
CA GLY A 181 15.88 5.06 26.43
C GLY A 181 14.37 4.97 26.57
N THR A 182 13.67 5.43 25.53
CA THR A 182 12.20 5.34 25.46
C THR A 182 11.72 3.89 25.43
N ALA A 183 12.39 3.01 24.66
CA ALA A 183 12.04 1.59 24.57
C ALA A 183 12.19 0.89 25.93
N LYS A 184 13.30 1.14 26.64
CA LYS A 184 13.53 0.61 28.00
C LYS A 184 12.44 1.06 28.97
N ARG A 185 12.07 2.35 28.97
CA ARG A 185 11.03 2.87 29.87
C ARG A 185 9.66 2.25 29.61
N LEU A 186 9.33 1.96 28.36
CA LEU A 186 8.07 1.32 27.99
C LEU A 186 8.08 -0.20 28.16
N ASN A 187 9.22 -0.80 28.51
CA ASN A 187 9.45 -2.25 28.53
C ASN A 187 9.19 -2.90 27.16
N THR A 188 9.76 -2.32 26.11
CA THR A 188 9.61 -2.82 24.73
C THR A 188 10.95 -2.87 24.00
N THR A 189 10.94 -3.42 22.78
CA THR A 189 12.12 -3.43 21.91
C THR A 189 12.19 -2.17 21.05
N VAL A 190 13.40 -1.83 20.60
CA VAL A 190 13.63 -0.69 19.70
C VAL A 190 12.81 -0.82 18.42
N HIS A 191 12.74 -2.03 17.84
CA HIS A 191 11.96 -2.29 16.62
C HIS A 191 10.46 -2.14 16.84
N THR A 192 9.92 -2.65 17.94
CA THR A 192 8.50 -2.48 18.27
C THR A 192 8.16 -1.01 18.50
N LEU A 193 9.04 -0.27 19.18
CA LEU A 193 8.86 1.17 19.36
C LEU A 193 8.91 1.92 18.04
N GLN A 194 9.84 1.58 17.15
CA GLN A 194 9.91 2.17 15.80
C GLN A 194 8.62 1.92 15.02
N LEU A 195 8.08 0.70 15.05
CA LEU A 195 6.81 0.37 14.40
C LEU A 195 5.64 1.19 14.98
N ILE A 196 5.62 1.42 16.29
CA ILE A 196 4.62 2.27 16.95
C ILE A 196 4.78 3.73 16.50
N ILE A 197 6.00 4.25 16.46
CA ILE A 197 6.30 5.61 16.00
C ILE A 197 5.84 5.77 14.55
N ASP A 198 6.24 4.85 13.66
CA ASP A 198 5.88 4.88 12.25
C ASP A 198 4.35 4.83 12.10
N GLY A 199 3.67 3.92 12.82
CA GLY A 199 2.21 3.81 12.78
C GLY A 199 1.46 5.04 13.30
N LEU A 200 1.99 5.74 14.31
CA LEU A 200 1.37 6.97 14.84
C LEU A 200 1.66 8.22 14.02
N THR A 201 2.78 8.24 13.29
CA THR A 201 3.23 9.40 12.50
C THR A 201 2.79 9.37 11.05
N GLN A 202 2.45 8.18 10.52
CA GLN A 202 1.90 8.01 9.18
C GLN A 202 0.54 8.71 9.02
N PRO A 203 0.35 9.53 7.97
CA PRO A 203 -0.92 10.22 7.72
C PRO A 203 -2.07 9.24 7.44
N GLU A 204 -3.30 9.72 7.62
CA GLU A 204 -4.48 8.95 7.22
C GLU A 204 -4.42 8.63 5.72
N GLY A 205 -4.62 7.36 5.36
CA GLY A 205 -4.51 6.90 3.98
C GLY A 205 -3.08 6.83 3.43
N PHE A 206 -2.06 6.86 4.31
CA PHE A 206 -0.66 6.67 3.90
C PHE A 206 -0.51 5.37 3.09
N ASP A 207 -0.05 5.54 1.86
CA ASP A 207 0.29 4.46 0.96
C ASP A 207 1.73 4.67 0.52
N ILE A 208 2.60 3.78 0.99
CA ILE A 208 4.01 3.71 0.62
C ILE A 208 4.25 3.77 -0.91
N ARG A 209 3.26 3.38 -1.73
CA ARG A 209 3.35 3.37 -3.19
C ARG A 209 3.28 4.76 -3.82
N THR A 210 2.87 5.82 -3.10
CA THR A 210 2.72 7.17 -3.68
C THR A 210 4.03 7.79 -4.11
N ASP A 211 5.10 7.44 -3.40
CA ASP A 211 6.45 7.98 -3.62
C ASP A 211 7.23 7.19 -4.67
N PHE A 212 6.64 6.10 -5.18
CA PHE A 212 7.24 5.34 -6.27
C PHE A 212 7.18 6.15 -7.56
N ASP A 213 8.18 5.91 -8.40
CA ASP A 213 8.27 6.39 -9.76
C ASP A 213 6.95 6.12 -10.51
N LYS A 214 6.13 7.17 -10.64
CA LYS A 214 4.89 7.07 -11.40
C LYS A 214 5.28 6.82 -12.85
N PRO A 215 4.68 5.80 -13.50
CA PRO A 215 4.93 5.60 -14.91
C PRO A 215 4.31 6.78 -15.66
N ASP A 216 5.13 7.48 -16.42
CA ASP A 216 4.72 8.64 -17.21
C ASP A 216 4.01 8.18 -18.48
N PHE A 217 2.84 7.55 -18.33
CA PHE A 217 2.02 7.16 -19.46
C PHE A 217 1.30 8.41 -20.00
N LYS A 218 1.76 8.94 -21.14
CA LYS A 218 0.87 9.74 -21.99
C LYS A 218 -0.21 8.80 -22.54
N ARG A 219 -1.37 8.79 -21.89
CA ARG A 219 -2.51 7.88 -22.18
C ARG A 219 -2.98 7.87 -23.64
N SER A 220 -2.59 8.86 -24.46
CA SER A 220 -3.07 9.03 -25.82
C SER A 220 -2.21 8.35 -26.89
N ILE A 221 -0.98 7.92 -26.60
CA ILE A 221 -0.06 7.39 -27.62
C ILE A 221 0.27 5.96 -27.24
N VAL A 222 -0.30 5.01 -27.98
CA VAL A 222 -0.14 3.57 -27.74
C VAL A 222 0.59 2.90 -28.89
N CYS A 223 0.42 3.43 -30.11
CA CYS A 223 0.99 2.87 -31.32
C CYS A 223 1.91 3.86 -32.05
N LEU A 224 2.70 3.35 -32.99
CA LEU A 224 3.67 4.15 -33.74
C LEU A 224 2.98 5.19 -34.64
N GLU A 225 1.76 4.90 -35.08
CA GLU A 225 0.93 5.75 -35.93
C GLU A 225 0.41 6.99 -35.19
N ASP A 226 0.28 6.92 -33.86
CA ASP A 226 -0.17 8.04 -33.02
C ASP A 226 0.95 9.07 -32.77
N LEU A 227 2.18 8.76 -33.21
CA LEU A 227 3.37 9.54 -32.88
C LEU A 227 3.55 10.69 -33.87
N SER A 228 3.43 11.91 -33.38
CA SER A 228 3.73 13.12 -34.16
C SER A 228 5.13 13.67 -33.85
N VAL A 229 5.82 14.13 -34.90
CA VAL A 229 7.12 14.80 -34.78
C VAL A 229 6.96 16.04 -33.88
N GLY A 230 7.90 16.20 -32.96
CA GLY A 230 7.89 17.27 -31.97
C GLY A 230 7.26 16.88 -30.63
N THR A 231 6.57 15.75 -30.54
CA THR A 231 6.01 15.24 -29.29
C THR A 231 7.13 14.97 -28.28
N VAL A 232 6.98 15.50 -27.07
CA VAL A 232 7.84 15.17 -25.94
C VAL A 232 7.26 13.97 -25.22
N LEU A 233 8.06 12.95 -24.96
CA LEU A 233 7.70 11.73 -24.26
C LEU A 233 8.74 11.40 -23.22
N THR A 234 8.35 10.56 -22.30
CA THR A 234 9.19 9.98 -21.27
C THR A 234 9.39 8.52 -21.63
N GLY A 235 10.61 8.02 -21.46
CA GLY A 235 10.95 6.67 -21.81
C GLY A 235 12.05 6.10 -20.93
N LYS A 236 12.24 4.79 -21.02
CA LYS A 236 13.26 4.05 -20.28
C LYS A 236 14.32 3.55 -21.25
N VAL A 237 15.59 3.72 -20.89
CA VAL A 237 16.70 3.20 -21.70
C VAL A 237 16.68 1.67 -21.65
N GLU A 238 16.53 1.03 -22.81
CA GLU A 238 16.67 -0.43 -22.95
C GLU A 238 18.15 -0.81 -23.04
N ASN A 239 18.90 -0.11 -23.88
CA ASN A 239 20.29 -0.43 -24.17
C ASN A 239 21.07 0.82 -24.63
N ALA A 240 22.37 0.83 -24.39
CA ALA A 240 23.29 1.86 -24.85
C ALA A 240 24.34 1.23 -25.77
N THR A 241 24.50 1.77 -26.98
CA THR A 241 25.51 1.36 -27.95
C THR A 241 26.47 2.52 -28.25
N PRO A 242 27.64 2.27 -28.86
CA PRO A 242 28.59 3.34 -29.18
C PRO A 242 28.03 4.43 -30.12
N PHE A 243 26.98 4.14 -30.89
CA PHE A 243 26.38 5.06 -31.86
C PHE A 243 25.08 5.72 -31.38
N GLY A 244 24.53 5.28 -30.24
CA GLY A 244 23.33 5.88 -29.67
C GLY A 244 22.74 5.07 -28.52
N VAL A 245 21.59 5.53 -28.04
CA VAL A 245 20.87 4.93 -26.93
C VAL A 245 19.46 4.57 -27.37
N PHE A 246 19.04 3.34 -27.10
CA PHE A 246 17.69 2.87 -27.40
C PHE A 246 16.78 3.07 -26.20
N VAL A 247 15.65 3.73 -26.43
CA VAL A 247 14.70 4.13 -25.39
C VAL A 247 13.33 3.58 -25.74
N ASP A 248 12.76 2.81 -24.82
CA ASP A 248 11.36 2.42 -24.88
C ASP A 248 10.48 3.59 -24.44
N ILE A 249 9.64 4.06 -25.37
CA ILE A 249 8.66 5.13 -25.18
C ILE A 249 7.22 4.59 -25.16
N GLY A 250 7.04 3.27 -25.13
CA GLY A 250 5.72 2.63 -24.96
C GLY A 250 4.92 2.42 -26.25
N VAL A 251 5.53 2.53 -27.44
CA VAL A 251 4.87 2.36 -28.75
C VAL A 251 5.20 1.03 -29.44
N GLY A 252 5.66 0.04 -28.67
CA GLY A 252 6.02 -1.30 -29.15
C GLY A 252 7.36 -1.39 -29.90
N LYS A 253 8.02 -0.26 -30.19
CA LYS A 253 9.38 -0.18 -30.77
C LYS A 253 10.22 0.85 -30.04
N ALA A 254 11.47 0.50 -29.74
CA ALA A 254 12.42 1.42 -29.13
C ALA A 254 12.86 2.51 -30.13
N GLY A 255 12.88 3.76 -29.67
CA GLY A 255 13.44 4.87 -30.42
C GLY A 255 14.93 5.02 -30.18
N LEU A 256 15.67 5.42 -31.21
CA LEU A 256 17.10 5.67 -31.12
C LEU A 256 17.36 7.15 -30.85
N ILE A 257 18.11 7.45 -29.78
CA ILE A 257 18.77 8.73 -29.58
C ILE A 257 20.19 8.61 -30.15
N PRO A 258 20.52 9.28 -31.27
CA PRO A 258 21.87 9.30 -31.79
C PRO A 258 22.85 9.98 -30.81
N VAL A 259 24.13 9.58 -30.80
CA VAL A 259 25.14 10.19 -29.91
C VAL A 259 25.20 11.71 -30.00
N ARG A 260 25.06 12.27 -31.22
CA ARG A 260 25.05 13.73 -31.45
C ARG A 260 23.92 14.48 -30.70
N ASN A 261 22.85 13.77 -30.36
CA ASN A 261 21.68 14.29 -29.64
C ASN A 261 21.83 14.15 -28.11
N ILE A 262 22.90 13.51 -27.63
CA ILE A 262 23.25 13.33 -26.23
C ILE A 262 24.35 14.33 -25.87
N THR A 263 23.97 15.58 -25.62
CA THR A 263 24.90 16.65 -25.22
C THR A 263 25.12 16.70 -23.70
N GLU A 264 26.34 17.04 -23.26
CA GLU A 264 26.69 17.13 -21.83
C GLU A 264 25.80 18.09 -21.02
N ALA A 265 25.27 19.14 -21.66
CA ALA A 265 24.35 20.08 -21.03
C ALA A 265 23.01 19.44 -20.64
N LYS A 266 22.63 18.33 -21.28
CA LYS A 266 21.38 17.59 -21.05
C LYS A 266 21.55 16.42 -20.08
N LEU A 267 22.79 16.14 -19.66
CA LEU A 267 23.14 15.09 -18.71
C LEU A 267 23.21 15.64 -17.28
N SER A 268 22.86 14.82 -16.29
CA SER A 268 22.90 15.22 -14.88
C SER A 268 24.34 15.44 -14.39
N LYS A 269 24.52 16.33 -13.40
CA LYS A 269 25.84 16.76 -12.87
C LYS A 269 26.72 15.58 -12.39
N VAL A 270 26.11 14.46 -11.99
CA VAL A 270 26.78 13.26 -11.47
C VAL A 270 27.34 12.36 -12.59
N LYS A 271 26.81 12.44 -13.81
CA LYS A 271 27.07 11.45 -14.89
C LYS A 271 28.07 11.91 -15.96
N LYS A 272 28.69 13.07 -15.81
CA LYS A 272 29.72 13.63 -16.73
C LYS A 272 31.00 12.79 -16.88
N ARG A 273 31.13 11.65 -16.20
CA ARG A 273 32.33 10.79 -16.18
C ARG A 273 32.20 9.47 -16.98
N ARG A 274 31.06 9.16 -17.61
CA ARG A 274 30.88 7.95 -18.46
C ARG A 274 30.83 8.30 -19.95
N SER A 275 31.41 7.44 -20.79
CA SER A 275 31.61 7.64 -22.25
C SER A 275 30.31 7.79 -23.06
N LEU A 276 29.22 7.19 -22.60
CA LEU A 276 27.84 7.54 -22.95
C LEU A 276 27.11 7.76 -21.62
N GLY A 277 26.68 8.98 -21.33
CA GLY A 277 26.14 9.38 -20.02
C GLY A 277 24.82 8.72 -19.59
N LEU A 278 24.34 7.70 -20.31
CA LEU A 278 23.06 6.99 -20.12
C LEU A 278 23.28 5.47 -20.10
N GLY A 279 22.86 4.80 -19.03
CA GLY A 279 22.88 3.33 -18.89
C GLY A 279 21.49 2.69 -19.04
N PRO A 280 21.42 1.36 -19.27
CA PRO A 280 20.16 0.61 -19.24
C PRO A 280 19.38 0.84 -17.95
N GLY A 281 18.07 1.04 -18.09
CA GLY A 281 17.15 1.25 -16.98
C GLY A 281 16.92 2.70 -16.57
N GLU A 282 17.72 3.64 -17.08
CA GLU A 282 17.57 5.06 -16.77
C GLU A 282 16.33 5.67 -17.42
N ARG A 283 15.69 6.62 -16.73
CA ARG A 283 14.52 7.34 -17.21
C ARG A 283 14.98 8.63 -17.91
N VAL A 284 14.40 8.88 -19.08
CA VAL A 284 14.76 10.04 -19.90
C VAL A 284 13.51 10.71 -20.44
N GLU A 285 13.57 12.03 -20.56
CA GLU A 285 12.61 12.80 -21.33
C GLU A 285 13.20 13.06 -22.72
N VAL A 286 12.44 12.70 -23.76
CA VAL A 286 12.86 12.68 -25.16
C VAL A 286 11.86 13.42 -26.03
N LYS A 287 12.35 14.00 -27.13
CA LYS A 287 11.52 14.61 -28.17
C LYS A 287 11.58 13.79 -29.44
N VAL A 288 10.44 13.52 -30.05
CA VAL A 288 10.37 12.83 -31.35
C VAL A 288 10.90 13.77 -32.43
N LEU A 289 11.98 13.39 -33.11
CA LEU A 289 12.52 14.14 -34.25
C LEU A 289 12.01 13.62 -35.58
N ASN A 290 11.88 12.30 -35.72
CA ASN A 290 11.46 11.68 -36.96
C ASN A 290 10.79 10.33 -36.66
N VAL A 291 9.72 10.03 -37.39
CA VAL A 291 9.01 8.75 -37.36
C VAL A 291 8.95 8.22 -38.80
N ASP A 292 9.60 7.09 -39.03
CA ASP A 292 9.57 6.36 -40.29
C ASP A 292 8.68 5.13 -40.11
N ILE A 293 7.40 5.27 -40.47
CA ILE A 293 6.38 4.23 -40.33
C ILE A 293 6.72 3.00 -41.19
N PRO A 294 7.09 3.13 -42.48
CA PRO A 294 7.45 1.97 -43.30
C PRO A 294 8.59 1.12 -42.73
N ARG A 295 9.59 1.75 -42.11
CA ARG A 295 10.75 1.05 -41.53
C ARG A 295 10.64 0.79 -40.03
N LEU A 296 9.54 1.22 -39.40
CA LEU A 296 9.32 1.16 -37.96
C LEU A 296 10.49 1.75 -37.15
N ARG A 297 11.01 2.90 -37.60
CA ARG A 297 12.14 3.59 -36.95
C ARG A 297 11.70 4.91 -36.34
N ILE A 298 12.16 5.16 -35.12
CA ILE A 298 11.88 6.39 -34.39
C ILE A 298 13.22 7.02 -34.02
N THR A 299 13.42 8.27 -34.44
CA THR A 299 14.59 9.06 -34.04
C THR A 299 14.18 10.04 -32.96
N LEU A 300 14.92 10.02 -31.85
CA LEU A 300 14.64 10.80 -30.66
C LEU A 300 15.77 11.80 -30.37
N ASP A 301 15.42 12.94 -29.79
CA ASP A 301 16.36 13.86 -29.16
C ASP A 301 16.24 13.72 -27.64
N LEU A 302 17.36 13.65 -26.93
CA LEU A 302 17.33 13.72 -25.47
C LEU A 302 16.96 15.15 -25.06
N ILE A 303 16.07 15.32 -24.09
CA ILE A 303 15.83 16.62 -23.43
C ILE A 303 16.60 16.65 -22.12
N ARG A 304 16.35 15.67 -21.25
CA ARG A 304 17.04 15.51 -19.95
C ARG A 304 16.91 14.09 -19.43
N VAL A 305 17.76 13.77 -18.45
CA VAL A 305 17.67 12.55 -17.64
C VAL A 305 16.82 12.85 -16.40
N LEU A 306 15.85 11.98 -16.09
CA LEU A 306 15.00 12.07 -14.91
C LEU A 306 15.67 11.41 -13.70
#